data_AF-A0A8T9B4K3-F1
#
_entry.id   AF-A0A8T9B4K3-F1
#
_cell.length_a   1.000
_cell.length_b   1.000
_cell.length_c   1.000
_cell.angle_alpha   90.00
_cell.angle_beta   90.00
_cell.angle_gamma   90.00
#
_symmetry.space_group_name_H-M   'P 1'
#
loop_
_entity.id
_entity.type
_entity.pdbx_description
1 polymer ?
#
loop_
_entity_poly.entity_id
_entity_poly.type
_entity_poly.pdbx_seq_one_letter_code
_entity_poly.pdbx_strand_id
1 'polypeptide(L)'
;MPSLSILKTNTQSVSTGTNASFGVLGASEVTSTGATTINGNVGIYPGTSITGLTSAQVMNGVIHNDDAVAMQAQANASTTYNMLAGLASTEALTGQDLGGQTLVGGTYTFTSSAQLTGQLTLDGSGTSDSQWVFQIASSLTTASASSVLLTNGAQACNVFWQIGTSATIGTATSFQ
;
A
#
# COMPACT_ATOMS: atom_id res chain seq x y z
N MET A 1 12.97 -35.51 30.38
CA MET A 1 13.83 -34.70 29.48
C MET A 1 14.22 -35.58 28.29
N PRO A 2 14.35 -35.05 27.05
CA PRO A 2 13.89 -33.77 26.46
C PRO A 2 12.94 -34.03 25.23
N SER A 3 12.38 -33.12 24.41
CA SER A 3 12.69 -31.72 24.03
C SER A 3 11.55 -31.08 23.17
N LEU A 4 11.38 -29.75 23.25
CA LEU A 4 11.04 -28.71 22.21
C LEU A 4 9.79 -28.85 21.31
N SER A 5 9.09 -27.80 20.83
CA SER A 5 8.99 -26.35 21.09
C SER A 5 7.82 -25.78 20.24
N ILE A 6 7.32 -24.60 20.58
CA ILE A 6 6.02 -24.03 20.18
C ILE A 6 6.13 -23.05 18.96
N LEU A 7 5.02 -22.91 18.21
CA LEU A 7 4.47 -21.73 17.47
C LEU A 7 4.82 -21.45 15.98
N LYS A 8 3.72 -21.42 15.18
CA LYS A 8 3.31 -20.50 14.09
C LYS A 8 4.37 -19.83 13.22
N THR A 9 4.13 -19.89 11.91
CA THR A 9 3.81 -18.69 11.13
C THR A 9 2.67 -18.98 10.14
N ASN A 10 1.58 -18.22 10.28
CA ASN A 10 0.53 -18.12 9.26
C ASN A 10 1.19 -17.47 8.03
N THR A 11 1.57 -18.24 7.01
CA THR A 11 1.80 -17.67 5.68
C THR A 11 0.43 -17.49 5.03
N GLN A 12 -0.31 -16.47 5.48
CA GLN A 12 -1.43 -15.99 4.69
C GLN A 12 -0.82 -15.13 3.58
N SER A 13 -0.33 -15.80 2.54
CA SER A 13 0.08 -15.17 1.31
C SER A 13 -1.13 -14.40 0.78
N VAL A 14 -1.05 -13.07 0.76
CA VAL A 14 -2.08 -12.22 0.14
C VAL A 14 -2.01 -12.51 -1.36
N SER A 15 -2.78 -13.49 -1.81
CA SER A 15 -2.89 -13.83 -3.23
C SER A 15 -3.70 -12.73 -3.92
N THR A 16 -3.01 -11.83 -4.62
CA THR A 16 -3.64 -10.86 -5.52
C THR A 16 -4.14 -11.61 -6.76
N GLY A 17 -5.37 -12.12 -6.72
CA GLY A 17 -5.99 -12.87 -7.81
C GLY A 17 -5.86 -12.16 -9.17
N THR A 18 -5.56 -12.95 -10.21
CA THR A 18 -5.19 -12.56 -11.58
C THR A 18 -6.13 -11.58 -12.31
N ASN A 19 -5.54 -10.70 -13.15
CA ASN A 19 -6.01 -10.17 -14.46
C ASN A 19 -6.08 -8.65 -14.73
N ALA A 20 -5.37 -7.81 -13.97
CA ALA A 20 -4.89 -6.49 -14.41
C ALA A 20 -3.99 -5.90 -13.31
N SER A 21 -2.71 -5.66 -13.58
CA SER A 21 -1.86 -4.91 -12.64
C SER A 21 -2.26 -3.45 -12.69
N PHE A 22 -3.10 -3.00 -11.75
CA PHE A 22 -3.50 -1.60 -11.64
C PHE A 22 -2.39 -0.80 -10.95
N GLY A 23 -1.97 0.29 -11.59
CA GLY A 23 -1.17 1.34 -10.95
C GLY A 23 -2.03 2.34 -10.20
N VAL A 24 -3.29 2.54 -10.62
CA VAL A 24 -4.28 3.40 -9.96
C VAL A 24 -5.66 2.76 -10.06
N LEU A 25 -6.41 2.75 -8.97
CA LEU A 25 -7.81 2.32 -8.93
C LEU A 25 -8.62 3.30 -8.07
N GLY A 26 -9.57 4.00 -8.68
CA GLY A 26 -10.47 4.95 -8.00
C GLY A 26 -11.88 4.40 -7.79
N ALA A 27 -12.56 4.85 -6.74
CA ALA A 27 -13.94 4.47 -6.47
C ALA A 27 -14.95 5.49 -7.01
N SER A 28 -14.80 6.77 -6.64
CA SER A 28 -15.71 7.86 -7.02
C SER A 28 -15.19 8.70 -8.19
N GLU A 29 -13.89 9.01 -8.17
CA GLU A 29 -13.21 9.83 -9.18
C GLU A 29 -11.71 9.49 -9.21
N VAL A 30 -11.08 9.69 -10.38
CA VAL A 30 -9.62 9.74 -10.55
C VAL A 30 -9.26 11.07 -11.19
N THR A 31 -8.48 11.90 -10.49
CA THR A 31 -8.00 13.19 -11.01
C THR A 31 -6.49 13.21 -11.09
N SER A 32 -5.95 13.58 -12.25
CA SER A 32 -4.52 13.80 -12.46
C SER A 32 -4.29 15.24 -12.93
N THR A 33 -3.18 15.84 -12.52
CA THR A 33 -2.76 17.16 -12.98
C THR A 33 -1.28 17.13 -13.35
N GLY A 34 -0.89 17.95 -14.32
CA GLY A 34 0.50 18.02 -14.79
C GLY A 34 0.98 16.75 -15.50
N ALA A 35 2.31 16.64 -15.66
CA ALA A 35 2.94 15.51 -16.32
C ALA A 35 3.04 14.31 -15.37
N THR A 36 1.98 13.50 -15.32
CA THR A 36 1.96 12.21 -14.60
C THR A 36 2.32 11.05 -15.54
N THR A 37 3.02 10.03 -15.03
CA THR A 37 3.21 8.73 -15.70
C THR A 37 2.75 7.62 -14.77
N ILE A 38 1.92 6.71 -15.26
CA ILE A 38 1.41 5.55 -14.53
C ILE A 38 1.87 4.31 -15.27
N ASN A 39 2.54 3.38 -14.58
CA ASN A 39 2.92 2.10 -15.15
C ASN A 39 1.94 1.02 -14.66
N GLY A 40 1.13 0.47 -15.55
CA GLY A 40 0.02 -0.42 -15.23
C GLY A 40 -1.35 0.21 -15.52
N ASN A 41 -2.41 -0.54 -15.29
CA ASN A 41 -3.77 -0.13 -15.61
C ASN A 41 -4.27 0.98 -14.69
N VAL A 42 -5.19 1.79 -15.20
CA VAL A 42 -5.95 2.76 -14.40
C VAL A 42 -7.41 2.32 -14.40
N GLY A 43 -8.01 2.21 -13.22
CA GLY A 43 -9.39 1.76 -13.08
C GLY A 43 -10.25 2.77 -12.34
N ILE A 44 -11.53 2.81 -12.67
CA ILE A 44 -12.54 3.45 -11.82
C ILE A 44 -13.84 2.63 -11.80
N TYR A 45 -14.38 2.42 -10.60
CA TYR A 45 -15.68 1.79 -10.37
C TYR A 45 -16.12 2.01 -8.92
N PRO A 46 -17.41 2.28 -8.62
CA PRO A 46 -18.55 2.45 -9.53
C PRO A 46 -18.67 3.87 -10.11
N GLY A 47 -17.76 4.77 -9.77
CA GLY A 47 -17.66 6.08 -10.39
C GLY A 47 -17.20 5.99 -11.85
N THR A 48 -17.38 7.09 -12.57
CA THR A 48 -17.03 7.19 -14.01
C THR A 48 -16.17 8.41 -14.34
N SER A 49 -15.89 9.28 -13.36
CA SER A 49 -15.13 10.51 -13.55
C SER A 49 -13.63 10.25 -13.56
N ILE A 50 -12.99 10.43 -14.72
CA ILE A 50 -11.54 10.51 -14.85
C ILE A 50 -11.19 11.86 -15.46
N THR A 51 -10.49 12.71 -14.71
CA THR A 51 -10.19 14.09 -15.09
C THR A 51 -8.68 14.31 -15.20
N GLY A 52 -8.24 14.96 -16.28
CA GLY A 52 -6.83 15.39 -16.44
C GLY A 52 -5.80 14.27 -16.68
N LEU A 53 -6.26 13.04 -16.92
CA LEU A 53 -5.44 11.91 -17.32
C LEU A 53 -5.67 11.58 -18.81
N THR A 54 -4.58 11.36 -19.55
CA THR A 54 -4.63 10.91 -20.94
C THR A 54 -4.09 9.48 -21.06
N SER A 55 -4.50 8.75 -22.10
CA SER A 55 -3.99 7.39 -22.35
C SER A 55 -2.49 7.35 -22.58
N ALA A 56 -1.90 8.42 -23.13
CA ALA A 56 -0.45 8.54 -23.32
C ALA A 56 0.35 8.61 -22.00
N GLN A 57 -0.32 8.85 -20.86
CA GLN A 57 0.30 8.85 -19.54
C GLN A 57 0.23 7.47 -18.87
N VAL A 58 -0.52 6.52 -19.44
CA VAL A 58 -0.65 5.15 -18.94
C VAL A 58 0.27 4.26 -19.77
N MET A 59 1.41 3.89 -19.18
CA MET A 59 2.42 3.01 -19.75
C MET A 59 2.11 1.56 -19.39
N ASN A 60 2.31 0.65 -20.36
CA ASN A 60 2.13 -0.80 -20.18
C ASN A 60 0.78 -1.18 -19.56
N GLY A 61 -0.26 -0.40 -19.84
CA GLY A 61 -1.60 -0.59 -19.30
C GLY A 61 -2.64 0.17 -20.11
N VAL A 62 -3.89 0.02 -19.69
CA VAL A 62 -5.05 0.68 -20.28
C VAL A 62 -5.95 1.28 -19.19
N ILE A 63 -6.85 2.16 -19.60
CA ILE A 63 -7.87 2.76 -18.72
C ILE A 63 -9.13 1.88 -18.76
N HIS A 64 -9.56 1.41 -17.60
CA HIS A 64 -10.81 0.69 -17.36
C HIS A 64 -11.80 1.63 -16.64
N ASN A 65 -12.82 2.11 -17.36
CA ASN A 65 -13.81 3.03 -16.82
C ASN A 65 -15.17 2.36 -16.72
N ASP A 66 -15.60 2.03 -15.48
CA ASP A 66 -16.87 1.38 -15.18
C ASP A 66 -17.11 0.08 -15.98
N ASP A 67 -16.05 -0.73 -16.10
CA ASP A 67 -16.12 -2.04 -16.74
C ASP A 67 -15.98 -3.20 -15.75
N ALA A 68 -16.16 -4.42 -16.25
CA ALA A 68 -16.09 -5.64 -15.44
C ALA A 68 -14.70 -5.85 -14.81
N VAL A 69 -13.62 -5.34 -15.43
CA VAL A 69 -12.26 -5.47 -14.90
C VAL A 69 -12.06 -4.52 -13.73
N ALA A 70 -12.47 -3.25 -13.85
CA ALA A 70 -12.43 -2.29 -12.74
C ALA A 70 -13.36 -2.69 -11.59
N MET A 71 -14.54 -3.23 -11.90
CA MET A 71 -15.47 -3.77 -10.90
C MET A 71 -14.83 -4.93 -10.11
N GLN A 72 -14.23 -5.91 -10.80
CA GLN A 72 -13.56 -7.02 -10.14
C GLN A 72 -12.34 -6.57 -9.34
N ALA A 73 -11.59 -5.58 -9.85
CA ALA A 73 -10.45 -5.00 -9.15
C ALA A 73 -10.87 -4.33 -7.84
N GLN A 74 -12.01 -3.60 -7.83
CA GLN A 74 -12.55 -3.00 -6.62
C GLN A 74 -13.00 -4.05 -5.60
N ALA A 75 -13.65 -5.13 -6.05
CA ALA A 75 -14.02 -6.24 -5.17
C ALA A 75 -12.78 -6.90 -4.54
N ASN A 76 -11.72 -7.10 -5.33
CA ASN A 76 -10.45 -7.65 -4.86
C ASN A 76 -9.73 -6.70 -3.89
N ALA A 77 -9.72 -5.39 -4.19
CA ALA A 77 -9.14 -4.36 -3.32
C ALA A 77 -9.86 -4.30 -1.98
N SER A 78 -11.20 -4.34 -1.98
CA SER A 78 -12.01 -4.39 -0.75
C SER A 78 -11.74 -5.66 0.08
N THR A 79 -11.63 -6.82 -0.59
CA THR A 79 -11.29 -8.09 0.08
C THR A 79 -9.90 -8.01 0.72
N THR A 80 -8.92 -7.48 -0.01
CA THR A 80 -7.54 -7.33 0.47
C THR A 80 -7.47 -6.34 1.62
N TYR A 81 -8.15 -5.19 1.52
CA TYR A 81 -8.24 -4.19 2.58
C TYR A 81 -8.76 -4.80 3.89
N ASN A 82 -9.86 -5.57 3.82
CA ASN A 82 -10.44 -6.23 5.00
C ASN A 82 -9.54 -7.33 5.57
N MET A 83 -8.85 -8.08 4.70
CA MET A 83 -7.86 -9.08 5.12
C MET A 83 -6.71 -8.42 5.89
N LEU A 84 -6.14 -7.34 5.34
CA LEU A 84 -5.05 -6.59 5.96
C LEU A 84 -5.48 -5.97 7.28
N ALA A 85 -6.68 -5.39 7.36
CA ALA A 85 -7.24 -4.82 8.59
C ALA A 85 -7.47 -5.88 9.70
N GLY A 86 -7.60 -7.16 9.34
CA GLY A 86 -7.77 -8.27 10.27
C GLY A 86 -6.47 -8.87 10.80
N LEU A 87 -5.30 -8.44 10.32
CA LEU A 87 -4.01 -8.97 10.78
C LEU A 87 -3.71 -8.53 12.21
N ALA A 88 -3.10 -9.43 12.99
CA ALA A 88 -2.68 -9.13 14.35
C ALA A 88 -1.55 -8.09 14.35
N SER A 89 -1.65 -7.11 15.24
CA SER A 89 -0.61 -6.08 15.44
C SER A 89 0.68 -6.71 15.97
N THR A 90 1.80 -6.42 15.31
CA THR A 90 3.15 -6.66 15.82
C THR A 90 3.53 -5.55 16.79
N GLU A 91 3.26 -4.30 16.41
CA GLU A 91 3.58 -3.12 17.20
C GLU A 91 2.55 -2.00 16.97
N ALA A 92 2.26 -1.23 18.02
CA ALA A 92 1.42 -0.05 17.93
C ALA A 92 2.32 1.20 17.90
N LEU A 93 2.21 2.00 16.84
CA LEU A 93 3.01 3.20 16.59
C LEU A 93 2.19 4.49 16.66
N THR A 94 1.00 4.42 17.26
CA THR A 94 0.12 5.60 17.42
C THR A 94 0.87 6.73 18.12
N GLY A 95 0.88 7.91 17.49
CA GLY A 95 1.57 9.10 18.01
C GLY A 95 3.07 9.16 17.70
N GLN A 96 3.63 8.14 17.04
CA GLN A 96 5.00 8.16 16.54
C GLN A 96 5.02 8.58 15.06
N ASP A 97 6.06 9.33 14.69
CA ASP A 97 6.38 9.56 13.27
C ASP A 97 7.09 8.31 12.71
N LEU A 98 6.78 7.95 11.48
CA LEU A 98 7.47 6.87 10.76
C LEU A 98 8.89 7.27 10.31
N GLY A 99 9.15 8.57 10.23
CA GLY A 99 10.44 9.14 9.90
C GLY A 99 11.53 8.75 10.89
N GLY A 100 12.67 8.32 10.36
CA GLY A 100 13.84 7.86 11.13
C GLY A 100 13.72 6.42 11.63
N GLN A 101 12.57 5.76 11.45
CA GLN A 101 12.40 4.39 11.90
C GLN A 101 13.02 3.37 10.93
N THR A 102 13.47 2.26 11.50
CA THR A 102 13.86 1.06 10.75
C THR A 102 12.99 -0.09 11.24
N LEU A 103 12.13 -0.61 10.36
CA LEU A 103 11.12 -1.59 10.69
C LEU A 103 11.42 -2.90 9.94
N VAL A 104 11.43 -4.02 10.68
CA VAL A 104 11.47 -5.37 10.09
C VAL A 104 10.06 -5.82 9.69
N GLY A 105 9.92 -6.99 9.07
CA GLY A 105 8.59 -7.49 8.68
C GLY A 105 7.62 -7.58 9.85
N GLY A 106 6.41 -7.03 9.69
CA GLY A 106 5.39 -6.97 10.73
C GLY A 106 4.16 -6.12 10.38
N THR A 107 3.19 -6.14 11.28
CA THR A 107 1.96 -5.32 11.22
C THR A 107 2.06 -4.16 12.22
N TYR A 108 2.03 -2.94 11.71
CA TYR A 108 2.20 -1.70 12.48
C TYR A 108 0.89 -0.93 12.54
N THR A 109 0.40 -0.67 13.75
CA THR A 109 -0.96 -0.14 13.96
C THR A 109 -0.99 1.29 14.49
N PHE A 110 -1.92 2.07 13.95
CA PHE A 110 -2.21 3.44 14.33
C PHE A 110 -3.71 3.57 14.60
N THR A 111 -4.10 3.85 15.84
CA THR A 111 -5.51 4.09 16.21
C THR A 111 -5.98 5.49 15.81
N SER A 112 -5.06 6.34 15.33
CA SER A 112 -5.30 7.66 14.77
C SER A 112 -4.54 7.83 13.45
N SER A 113 -4.28 9.08 13.03
CA SER A 113 -3.48 9.36 11.84
C SER A 113 -2.00 9.01 12.03
N ALA A 114 -1.35 8.61 10.94
CA ALA A 114 0.09 8.42 10.86
C ALA A 114 0.76 9.57 10.08
N GLN A 115 2.02 9.83 10.39
CA GLN A 115 2.85 10.83 9.70
C GLN A 115 4.16 10.17 9.25
N LEU A 116 4.69 10.64 8.12
CA LEU A 116 6.02 10.28 7.63
C LEU A 116 6.81 11.55 7.31
N THR A 117 7.73 11.91 8.19
CA THR A 117 8.65 13.04 8.02
C THR A 117 10.08 12.55 7.82
N GLY A 118 10.58 12.63 6.58
CA GLY A 118 11.91 12.11 6.25
C GLY A 118 11.85 10.66 5.77
N GLN A 119 12.80 9.83 6.19
CA GLN A 119 12.94 8.47 5.66
C GLN A 119 12.44 7.41 6.65
N LEU A 120 11.57 6.52 6.17
CA LEU A 120 11.25 5.23 6.79
C LEU A 120 12.10 4.14 6.12
N THR A 121 12.78 3.31 6.89
CA THR A 121 13.54 2.16 6.37
C THR A 121 12.80 0.86 6.67
N LEU A 122 12.59 0.03 5.64
CA LEU A 122 12.04 -1.31 5.76
C LEU A 122 13.17 -2.31 5.53
N ASP A 123 13.47 -3.12 6.53
CA ASP A 123 14.61 -4.04 6.57
C ASP A 123 14.13 -5.50 6.48
N GLY A 124 14.36 -6.13 5.33
CA GLY A 124 13.97 -7.52 5.09
C GLY A 124 14.74 -8.56 5.91
N SER A 125 15.73 -8.14 6.71
CA SER A 125 16.56 -9.01 7.55
C SER A 125 17.23 -10.16 6.76
N GLY A 126 17.57 -9.89 5.50
CA GLY A 126 18.15 -10.86 4.57
C GLY A 126 17.12 -11.75 3.85
N THR A 127 15.83 -11.50 4.00
CA THR A 127 14.75 -12.29 3.40
C THR A 127 13.91 -11.47 2.42
N SER A 128 13.54 -12.09 1.29
CA SER A 128 12.60 -11.49 0.32
C SER A 128 11.15 -11.51 0.77
N ASP A 129 10.81 -12.41 1.68
CA ASP A 129 9.42 -12.76 2.00
C ASP A 129 8.87 -11.97 3.19
N SER A 130 9.69 -11.08 3.78
CA SER A 130 9.26 -10.14 4.81
C SER A 130 8.15 -9.25 4.25
N GLN A 131 7.10 -9.07 5.05
CA GLN A 131 5.94 -8.24 4.72
C GLN A 131 5.76 -7.13 5.75
N TRP A 132 5.35 -5.96 5.29
CA TRP A 132 5.02 -4.81 6.13
C TRP A 132 3.58 -4.42 5.90
N VAL A 133 2.79 -4.37 6.96
CA VAL A 133 1.39 -3.93 6.90
C VAL A 133 1.20 -2.76 7.85
N PHE A 134 0.93 -1.59 7.30
CA PHE A 134 0.58 -0.40 8.06
C PHE A 134 -0.94 -0.28 8.13
N GLN A 135 -1.52 -0.53 9.31
CA GLN A 135 -2.94 -0.35 9.57
C GLN A 135 -3.16 1.03 10.22
N ILE A 136 -3.74 1.96 9.48
CA ILE A 136 -3.92 3.35 9.90
C ILE A 136 -5.40 3.64 9.97
N ALA A 137 -5.94 3.85 11.17
CA ALA A 137 -7.38 4.01 11.38
C ALA A 137 -7.96 5.28 10.73
N SER A 138 -7.13 6.31 10.55
CA SER A 138 -7.54 7.58 9.94
C SER A 138 -6.71 7.88 8.69
N SER A 139 -5.95 8.97 8.69
CA SER A 139 -5.20 9.46 7.53
C SER A 139 -3.71 9.16 7.63
N LEU A 140 -3.06 9.03 6.47
CA LEU A 140 -1.61 9.08 6.33
C LEU A 140 -1.22 10.43 5.70
N THR A 141 -0.18 11.07 6.21
CA THR A 141 0.42 12.23 5.53
C THR A 141 1.92 12.08 5.50
N THR A 142 2.53 12.32 4.34
CA THR A 142 3.98 12.44 4.23
C THR A 142 4.36 13.91 4.09
N ALA A 143 5.42 14.34 4.76
CA ALA A 143 6.06 15.61 4.47
C ALA A 143 6.64 15.60 3.04
N SER A 144 7.00 16.78 2.52
CA SER A 144 7.72 16.89 1.25
C SER A 144 9.09 16.20 1.34
N ALA A 145 9.52 15.57 0.24
CA ALA A 145 10.79 14.85 0.14
C ALA A 145 10.97 13.68 1.15
N SER A 146 9.87 13.16 1.70
CA SER A 146 9.91 11.92 2.49
C SER A 146 10.23 10.69 1.62
N SER A 147 10.63 9.58 2.24
CA SER A 147 10.91 8.35 1.50
C SER A 147 10.63 7.08 2.29
N VAL A 148 10.30 6.01 1.57
CA VAL A 148 10.31 4.63 2.07
C VAL A 148 11.46 3.89 1.39
N LEU A 149 12.48 3.53 2.17
CA LEU A 149 13.68 2.85 1.71
C LEU A 149 13.58 1.35 2.00
N LEU A 150 13.70 0.53 0.97
CA LEU A 150 13.73 -0.92 1.09
C LEU A 150 15.18 -1.42 1.16
N THR A 151 15.51 -2.21 2.17
CA THR A 151 16.87 -2.72 2.40
C THR A 151 16.88 -4.20 2.72
N ASN A 152 18.06 -4.82 2.60
CA ASN A 152 18.32 -6.18 3.09
C ASN A 152 17.29 -7.23 2.65
N GLY A 153 16.89 -7.19 1.38
CA GLY A 153 15.95 -8.15 0.79
C GLY A 153 14.49 -7.69 0.75
N ALA A 154 14.14 -6.57 1.40
CA ALA A 154 12.78 -6.02 1.33
C ALA A 154 12.33 -5.77 -0.12
N GLN A 155 11.08 -6.13 -0.43
CA GLN A 155 10.48 -5.98 -1.75
C GLN A 155 9.22 -5.11 -1.67
N ALA A 156 9.04 -4.21 -2.63
CA ALA A 156 7.91 -3.28 -2.65
C ALA A 156 6.56 -4.01 -2.73
N CYS A 157 6.49 -5.14 -3.43
CA CYS A 157 5.27 -5.96 -3.51
C CYS A 157 4.81 -6.54 -2.17
N ASN A 158 5.65 -6.46 -1.13
CA ASN A 158 5.35 -6.95 0.22
C ASN A 158 5.09 -5.81 1.22
N VAL A 159 4.93 -4.57 0.74
CA VAL A 159 4.61 -3.40 1.56
C VAL A 159 3.14 -3.03 1.30
N PHE A 160 2.36 -2.94 2.38
CA PHE A 160 0.93 -2.68 2.31
C PHE A 160 0.52 -1.56 3.25
N TRP A 161 -0.26 -0.62 2.73
CA TRP A 161 -0.82 0.51 3.48
C TRP A 161 -2.34 0.40 3.51
N GLN A 162 -2.89 -0.04 4.64
CA GLN A 162 -4.33 -0.05 4.89
C GLN A 162 -4.70 1.23 5.63
N ILE A 163 -5.35 2.17 4.93
CA ILE A 163 -5.62 3.52 5.43
C ILE A 163 -7.13 3.74 5.52
N GLY A 164 -7.62 4.16 6.68
CA GLY A 164 -9.05 4.26 6.98
C GLY A 164 -9.79 5.37 6.25
N THR A 165 -9.12 6.49 5.96
CA THR A 165 -9.76 7.64 5.29
C THR A 165 -9.03 8.10 4.04
N SER A 166 -7.84 8.69 4.19
CA SER A 166 -7.12 9.32 3.08
C SER A 166 -5.62 9.30 3.28
N ALA A 167 -4.89 9.23 2.16
CA ALA A 167 -3.45 9.40 2.12
C ALA A 167 -3.13 10.72 1.41
N THR A 168 -2.32 11.56 2.03
CA THR A 168 -1.74 12.75 1.39
C THR A 168 -0.24 12.53 1.24
N ILE A 169 0.20 12.33 0.01
CA ILE A 169 1.61 12.12 -0.30
C ILE A 169 2.22 13.47 -0.69
N GLY A 170 3.15 13.95 0.13
CA GLY A 170 3.86 15.21 -0.06
C GLY A 170 4.64 15.26 -1.38
N THR A 171 4.95 16.49 -1.82
CA THR A 171 5.71 16.72 -3.05
C THR A 171 7.08 16.05 -2.98
N ALA A 172 7.51 15.42 -4.07
CA ALA A 172 8.81 14.73 -4.19
C ALA A 172 9.02 13.57 -3.19
N THR A 173 7.95 13.02 -2.61
CA THR A 173 8.04 11.79 -1.81
C THR A 173 8.35 10.58 -2.71
N SER A 174 9.28 9.73 -2.29
CA SER A 174 9.52 8.41 -2.88
C SER A 174 8.83 7.33 -2.04
N PHE A 175 7.64 6.90 -2.46
CA PHE A 175 6.79 5.96 -1.72
C PHE A 175 6.91 4.52 -2.24
N GLN A 176 6.59 3.53 -1.41
CA GLN A 176 6.58 2.09 -1.75
C GLN A 176 5.29 1.45 -1.26
#